data_AF-A0A0A3JJ80-F1
#
_entry.id   AF-A0A0A3JJ80-F1
#
_cell.length_a   1.000
_cell.length_b   1.000
_cell.length_c   1.000
_cell.angle_alpha   90.00
_cell.angle_beta   90.00
_cell.angle_gamma   90.00
#
_symmetry.space_group_name_H-M   'P 1'
#
loop_
_entity.id
_entity.type
_entity.pdbx_description
1 polymer ?
#
loop_
_entity_poly.entity_id
_entity_poly.type
_entity_poly.pdbx_seq_one_letter_code
_entity_poly.pdbx_strand_id
1 'polypeptide(L)'
;MDIPKALEVYRNTITKTMEPVVKVTLSKEAVGITSSKVGGDPYFLKDVPYPVNEEGKPLHLLAQINFSEVIKFNDDFPNTGILQFFIDGYDDVLGLNFDDQTKQSRFRVIYHEQIEKDESKRLQDFSFLMEGEEELYLPFLPDSEYKMVFEKSETPVSISDFRIEQEDIEFDEALWEAYEEAYPSQGHKIGGYPFFTQGDPRESKKYGDKLILLFQLDSDEQNEIMWGDMGVGNFFISKEDLQNRNFSHVLYNWDCY
;
A
#
# COMPACT_ATOMS: atom_id res chain seq x y z
N MET A 1 23.97 -8.77 -9.61
CA MET A 1 22.66 -8.75 -10.27
C MET A 1 22.83 -9.37 -11.63
N ASP A 2 22.11 -10.45 -11.88
CA ASP A 2 22.03 -11.06 -13.21
C ASP A 2 21.01 -10.24 -14.01
N ILE A 3 21.45 -9.61 -15.10
CA ILE A 3 20.58 -8.82 -15.97
C ILE A 3 20.40 -9.66 -17.24
N PRO A 4 19.17 -9.93 -17.70
CA PRO A 4 18.95 -10.69 -18.92
C PRO A 4 19.70 -10.08 -20.09
N LYS A 5 20.18 -10.94 -21.00
CA LYS A 5 20.97 -10.52 -22.17
C LYS A 5 20.28 -9.44 -23.01
N ALA A 6 18.95 -9.46 -23.09
CA ALA A 6 18.16 -8.46 -23.81
C ALA A 6 18.26 -7.05 -23.18
N LEU A 7 18.42 -6.97 -21.85
CA LEU A 7 18.47 -5.72 -21.08
C LEU A 7 19.91 -5.20 -20.85
N GLU A 8 20.93 -5.97 -21.26
CA GLU A 8 22.35 -5.64 -21.01
C GLU A 8 22.77 -4.27 -21.57
N VAL A 9 22.21 -3.87 -22.70
CA VAL A 9 22.50 -2.55 -23.30
C VAL A 9 22.08 -1.39 -22.37
N TYR A 10 21.07 -1.61 -21.53
CA TYR A 10 20.56 -0.65 -20.54
C TYR A 10 21.04 -0.90 -19.12
N ARG A 11 22.03 -1.79 -18.91
CA ARG A 11 22.55 -2.16 -17.58
C ARG A 11 22.83 -0.95 -16.69
N ASN A 12 23.48 0.08 -17.23
CA ASN A 12 23.83 1.27 -16.45
C ASN A 12 22.59 2.07 -16.03
N THR A 13 21.63 2.25 -16.94
CA THR A 13 20.35 2.93 -16.69
C THR A 13 19.54 2.17 -15.64
N ILE A 14 19.35 0.85 -15.82
CA ILE A 14 18.66 -0.02 -14.87
C ILE A 14 19.31 0.05 -13.48
N THR A 15 20.64 -0.14 -13.42
CA THR A 15 21.38 -0.13 -12.15
C THR A 15 21.27 1.22 -11.43
N LYS A 16 21.26 2.34 -12.17
CA LYS A 16 21.11 3.70 -11.61
C LYS A 16 19.74 3.92 -10.96
N THR A 17 18.70 3.25 -11.44
CA THR A 17 17.32 3.42 -10.96
C THR A 17 16.94 2.50 -9.80
N MET A 18 17.84 1.61 -9.38
CA MET A 18 17.57 0.66 -8.30
C MET A 18 17.19 1.36 -7.00
N GLU A 19 16.02 1.01 -6.46
CA GLU A 19 15.57 1.49 -5.16
C GLU A 19 15.30 0.31 -4.20
N PRO A 20 15.62 0.45 -2.90
CA PRO A 20 15.24 -0.52 -1.89
C PRO A 20 13.72 -0.65 -1.77
N VAL A 21 13.25 -1.89 -1.65
CA VAL A 21 11.85 -2.25 -1.47
C VAL A 21 11.73 -3.36 -0.43
N VAL A 22 10.59 -3.42 0.24
CA VAL A 22 10.21 -4.60 1.02
C VAL A 22 9.06 -5.28 0.30
N LYS A 23 9.29 -6.49 -0.18
CA LYS A 23 8.25 -7.37 -0.69
C LYS A 23 7.46 -7.92 0.49
N VAL A 24 6.15 -8.02 0.32
CA VAL A 24 5.22 -8.52 1.33
C VAL A 24 4.53 -9.76 0.79
N THR A 25 4.69 -10.87 1.51
CA THR A 25 3.92 -12.10 1.27
C THR A 25 2.87 -12.24 2.37
N LEU A 26 1.71 -12.77 2.01
CA LEU A 26 0.60 -12.95 2.94
C LEU A 26 0.44 -14.42 3.34
N SER A 27 0.05 -14.67 4.60
CA SER A 27 -0.36 -15.99 5.08
C SER A 27 -1.58 -15.92 6.01
N LYS A 28 -2.41 -16.96 6.03
CA LYS A 28 -3.61 -17.07 6.90
C LYS A 28 -3.28 -17.47 8.34
N GLU A 29 -2.07 -17.22 8.82
CA GLU A 29 -1.69 -17.46 10.22
C GLU A 29 -2.34 -16.40 11.12
N ALA A 30 -2.85 -16.82 12.28
CA ALA A 30 -3.38 -15.90 13.28
C ALA A 30 -2.28 -14.93 13.78
N VAL A 31 -2.64 -13.67 13.95
CA VAL A 31 -1.73 -12.61 14.38
C VAL A 31 -2.27 -11.85 15.59
N GLY A 32 -1.37 -11.17 16.31
CA GLY A 32 -1.77 -10.29 17.39
C GLY A 32 -2.37 -8.98 16.87
N ILE A 33 -3.10 -8.26 17.73
CA ILE A 33 -3.73 -6.97 17.39
C ILE A 33 -2.72 -5.92 16.91
N THR A 34 -1.45 -6.01 17.36
CA THR A 34 -0.36 -5.09 17.02
C THR A 34 0.52 -5.54 15.87
N SER A 35 0.26 -6.70 15.27
CA SER A 35 1.09 -7.25 14.21
C SER A 35 0.75 -6.66 12.84
N SER A 36 1.67 -6.79 11.90
CA SER A 36 1.44 -6.40 10.52
C SER A 36 0.48 -7.37 9.84
N LYS A 37 -0.58 -6.84 9.22
CA LYS A 37 -1.68 -7.62 8.65
C LYS A 37 -2.41 -6.89 7.53
N VAL A 38 -3.07 -7.64 6.67
CA VAL A 38 -4.15 -7.19 5.77
C VAL A 38 -5.48 -7.65 6.36
N GLY A 39 -6.48 -6.77 6.38
CA GLY A 39 -7.76 -7.02 7.04
C GLY A 39 -7.67 -7.25 8.55
N GLY A 40 -8.71 -7.85 9.11
CA GLY A 40 -8.85 -8.12 10.54
C GLY A 40 -9.00 -6.88 11.43
N ASP A 41 -8.93 -7.11 12.74
CA ASP A 41 -9.12 -6.05 13.73
C ASP A 41 -7.85 -5.17 13.89
N PRO A 42 -8.01 -3.82 13.91
CA PRO A 42 -6.89 -2.89 14.08
C PRO A 42 -6.48 -2.72 15.55
N TYR A 43 -5.21 -2.40 15.78
CA TYR A 43 -4.81 -1.76 17.02
C TYR A 43 -5.50 -0.40 17.18
N PHE A 44 -6.34 -0.23 18.19
CA PHE A 44 -7.01 1.04 18.45
C PHE A 44 -7.20 1.31 19.94
N LEU A 45 -7.28 2.58 20.33
CA LEU A 45 -7.51 3.00 21.72
C LEU A 45 -8.98 3.32 21.98
N LYS A 46 -9.51 2.98 23.16
CA LYS A 46 -10.94 3.19 23.51
C LYS A 46 -11.37 4.65 23.48
N ASP A 47 -10.50 5.55 23.91
CA ASP A 47 -10.82 6.98 24.07
C ASP A 47 -10.48 7.82 22.83
N VAL A 48 -10.09 7.17 21.72
CA VAL A 48 -9.83 7.82 20.44
C VAL A 48 -11.06 7.58 19.55
N PRO A 49 -11.61 8.63 18.89
CA PRO A 49 -12.68 8.44 17.92
C PRO A 49 -12.22 7.52 16.78
N TYR A 50 -13.00 6.48 16.51
CA TYR A 50 -12.77 5.59 15.38
C TYR A 50 -12.96 6.34 14.05
N PRO A 51 -12.17 6.07 13.00
CA PRO A 51 -12.33 6.76 11.72
C PRO A 51 -13.67 6.43 11.06
N VAL A 52 -14.35 7.46 10.59
CA VAL A 52 -15.64 7.36 9.88
C VAL A 52 -15.57 8.10 8.54
N ASN A 53 -16.42 7.71 7.60
CA ASN A 53 -16.66 8.45 6.35
C ASN A 53 -17.52 9.71 6.58
N GLU A 54 -17.84 10.45 5.52
CA GLU A 54 -18.65 11.69 5.60
C GLU A 54 -20.11 11.45 6.06
N GLU A 55 -20.60 10.22 5.97
CA GLU A 55 -21.93 9.81 6.46
C GLU A 55 -21.91 9.33 7.91
N GLY A 56 -20.73 9.26 8.53
CA GLY A 56 -20.55 8.76 9.89
C GLY A 56 -20.47 7.24 10.01
N LYS A 57 -20.38 6.50 8.89
CA LYS A 57 -20.15 5.05 8.92
C LYS A 57 -18.67 4.74 9.19
N PRO A 58 -18.34 3.71 9.99
CA PRO A 58 -16.96 3.38 10.35
C PRO A 58 -16.16 2.85 9.15
N LEU A 59 -14.93 3.33 8.97
CA LEU A 59 -14.05 2.81 7.92
C LEU A 59 -13.44 1.45 8.32
N HIS A 60 -13.21 0.56 7.36
CA HIS A 60 -12.63 -0.76 7.63
C HIS A 60 -11.12 -0.74 7.47
N LEU A 61 -10.41 -1.55 8.28
CA LEU A 61 -8.97 -1.71 8.14
C LEU A 61 -8.65 -2.44 6.83
N LEU A 62 -7.95 -1.77 5.92
CA LEU A 62 -7.35 -2.41 4.76
C LEU A 62 -6.08 -3.15 5.16
N ALA A 63 -5.17 -2.45 5.84
CA ALA A 63 -3.89 -3.00 6.26
C ALA A 63 -3.31 -2.25 7.46
N GLN A 64 -2.50 -2.96 8.23
CA GLN A 64 -1.72 -2.45 9.35
C GLN A 64 -0.27 -2.92 9.19
N ILE A 65 0.68 -2.01 9.38
CA ILE A 65 2.12 -2.28 9.30
C ILE A 65 2.76 -1.86 10.62
N ASN A 66 3.31 -2.82 11.35
CA ASN A 66 4.16 -2.55 12.50
C ASN A 66 5.61 -2.43 12.03
N PHE A 67 6.14 -1.21 12.02
CA PHE A 67 7.50 -0.96 11.51
C PHE A 67 8.60 -1.63 12.35
N SER A 68 8.29 -2.12 13.55
CA SER A 68 9.23 -2.94 14.34
C SER A 68 9.42 -4.34 13.74
N GLU A 69 8.48 -4.81 12.91
CA GLU A 69 8.53 -6.10 12.21
C GLU A 69 9.15 -5.97 10.81
N VAL A 70 9.17 -4.75 10.25
CA VAL A 70 9.71 -4.47 8.91
C VAL A 70 11.24 -4.40 8.96
N ILE A 71 11.89 -5.17 8.08
CA ILE A 71 13.36 -5.11 7.94
C ILE A 71 13.75 -3.72 7.43
N LYS A 72 14.64 -3.02 8.14
CA LYS A 72 15.11 -1.69 7.72
C LYS A 72 15.70 -1.73 6.31
N PHE A 73 15.08 -0.97 5.41
CA PHE A 73 15.44 -0.92 3.99
C PHE A 73 15.72 0.50 3.49
N ASN A 74 15.17 1.52 4.16
CA ASN A 74 15.31 2.93 3.82
C ASN A 74 15.32 3.78 5.11
N ASP A 75 16.09 4.86 5.16
CA ASP A 75 16.21 5.76 6.32
C ASP A 75 15.04 6.74 6.48
N ASP A 76 14.25 6.95 5.42
CA ASP A 76 13.08 7.83 5.47
C ASP A 76 11.90 7.16 6.22
N PHE A 77 11.81 5.82 6.20
CA PHE A 77 10.71 5.09 6.85
C PHE A 77 10.89 4.98 8.38
N PRO A 78 9.80 4.96 9.16
CA PRO A 78 9.88 4.69 10.59
C PRO A 78 10.48 3.31 10.90
N ASN A 79 11.15 3.18 12.04
CA ASN A 79 11.69 1.90 12.53
C ASN A 79 10.81 1.25 13.62
N THR A 80 9.78 1.97 14.07
CA THR A 80 8.86 1.56 15.14
C THR A 80 7.50 2.19 14.88
N GLY A 81 6.49 1.83 15.68
CA GLY A 81 5.14 2.36 15.54
C GLY A 81 4.31 1.55 14.55
N ILE A 82 3.00 1.81 14.55
CA ILE A 82 2.02 1.12 13.72
C ILE A 82 1.39 2.11 12.75
N LEU A 83 1.51 1.86 11.45
CA LEU A 83 0.80 2.58 10.39
C LEU A 83 -0.40 1.77 9.93
N GLN A 84 -1.56 2.42 9.81
CA GLN A 84 -2.82 1.80 9.42
C GLN A 84 -3.41 2.52 8.22
N PHE A 85 -3.99 1.73 7.33
CA PHE A 85 -4.74 2.19 6.16
C PHE A 85 -6.18 1.70 6.32
N PHE A 86 -7.12 2.64 6.33
CA PHE A 86 -8.55 2.37 6.38
C PHE A 86 -9.21 2.84 5.09
N ILE A 87 -10.21 2.12 4.62
CA ILE A 87 -11.01 2.47 3.43
C ILE A 87 -12.51 2.37 3.74
N ASP A 88 -13.32 3.05 2.93
CA ASP A 88 -14.77 2.95 2.99
C ASP A 88 -15.22 1.65 2.32
N GLY A 89 -15.76 0.73 3.12
CA GLY A 89 -16.30 -0.54 2.63
C GLY A 89 -17.74 -0.44 2.12
N TYR A 90 -18.37 0.74 2.17
CA TYR A 90 -19.79 0.92 1.81
C TYR A 90 -20.00 1.49 0.41
N ASP A 91 -18.93 1.71 -0.35
CA ASP A 91 -19.01 2.23 -1.72
C ASP A 91 -18.30 1.33 -2.73
N ASP A 92 -18.79 1.36 -3.95
CA ASP A 92 -18.31 0.57 -5.08
C ASP A 92 -16.96 1.07 -5.63
N VAL A 93 -16.38 2.12 -5.03
CA VAL A 93 -15.11 2.74 -5.43
C VAL A 93 -14.04 2.60 -4.34
N LEU A 94 -14.27 1.74 -3.35
CA LEU A 94 -13.35 1.39 -2.27
C LEU A 94 -12.77 2.61 -1.53
N GLY A 95 -13.57 3.67 -1.37
CA GLY A 95 -13.18 4.90 -0.71
C GLY A 95 -12.28 5.83 -1.53
N LEU A 96 -12.08 5.56 -2.82
CA LEU A 96 -11.32 6.44 -3.71
C LEU A 96 -12.03 7.78 -3.89
N ASN A 97 -11.26 8.87 -3.78
CA ASN A 97 -11.75 10.21 -4.06
C ASN A 97 -11.22 10.71 -5.41
N PHE A 98 -12.10 10.73 -6.42
CA PHE A 98 -11.76 11.15 -7.79
C PHE A 98 -11.45 12.65 -7.92
N ASP A 99 -12.00 13.49 -7.05
CA ASP A 99 -11.77 14.94 -7.08
C ASP A 99 -10.43 15.31 -6.43
N ASP A 100 -10.09 14.66 -5.31
CA ASP A 100 -8.84 14.85 -4.57
C ASP A 100 -8.45 13.57 -3.83
N GLN A 101 -7.50 12.85 -4.41
CA GLN A 101 -6.99 11.56 -3.90
C GLN A 101 -6.21 11.69 -2.59
N THR A 102 -5.93 12.91 -2.11
CA THR A 102 -5.31 13.17 -0.81
C THR A 102 -6.33 13.49 0.28
N LYS A 103 -7.61 13.72 -0.09
CA LYS A 103 -8.68 14.03 0.85
C LYS A 103 -9.16 12.75 1.56
N GLN A 104 -8.75 12.59 2.81
CA GLN A 104 -9.06 11.45 3.69
C GLN A 104 -10.49 11.44 4.25
N SER A 105 -11.48 11.65 3.37
CA SER A 105 -12.91 11.66 3.70
C SER A 105 -13.56 10.28 3.61
N ARG A 106 -13.04 9.40 2.74
CA ARG A 106 -13.50 8.01 2.53
C ARG A 106 -12.39 6.98 2.69
N PHE A 107 -11.19 7.43 3.04
CA PHE A 107 -10.10 6.59 3.51
C PHE A 107 -9.43 7.30 4.68
N ARG A 108 -8.63 6.59 5.47
CA ARG A 108 -7.86 7.21 6.55
C ARG A 108 -6.53 6.52 6.74
N VAL A 109 -5.47 7.30 6.93
CA VAL A 109 -4.15 6.81 7.31
C VAL A 109 -3.83 7.31 8.71
N ILE A 110 -3.55 6.37 9.61
CA ILE A 110 -3.27 6.67 11.03
C ILE A 110 -1.94 6.06 11.41
N TYR A 111 -1.08 6.86 12.04
CA TYR A 111 0.19 6.39 12.57
C TYR A 111 0.21 6.52 14.10
N HIS A 112 0.35 5.38 14.76
CA HIS A 112 0.53 5.27 16.20
C HIS A 112 2.01 5.14 16.51
N GLU A 113 2.64 6.26 16.88
CA GLU A 113 4.07 6.28 17.20
C GLU A 113 4.41 5.41 18.42
N GLN A 114 3.53 5.42 19.42
CA GLN A 114 3.69 4.66 20.66
C GLN A 114 2.57 3.65 20.81
N ILE A 115 2.93 2.41 21.16
CA ILE A 115 1.98 1.33 21.33
C ILE A 115 1.69 1.18 22.83
N GLU A 116 0.44 1.43 23.20
CA GLU A 116 -0.05 1.25 24.56
C GLU A 116 0.06 -0.22 24.98
N LYS A 117 0.75 -0.48 26.09
CA LYS A 117 1.01 -1.82 26.62
C LYS A 117 -0.13 -2.33 27.49
N ASP A 118 -0.90 -1.44 28.09
CA ASP A 118 -2.09 -1.78 28.85
C ASP A 118 -3.25 -2.12 27.91
N GLU A 119 -3.52 -3.41 27.74
CA GLU A 119 -4.56 -3.91 26.84
C GLU A 119 -5.97 -3.46 27.24
N SER A 120 -6.18 -3.09 28.52
CA SER A 120 -7.47 -2.61 29.01
C SER A 120 -7.87 -1.25 28.43
N LYS A 121 -6.91 -0.49 27.91
CA LYS A 121 -7.12 0.80 27.22
C LYS A 121 -7.34 0.66 25.72
N ARG A 122 -7.11 -0.54 25.16
CA ARG A 122 -7.32 -0.82 23.74
C ARG A 122 -8.78 -1.15 23.48
N LEU A 123 -9.30 -0.75 22.33
CA LEU A 123 -10.60 -1.21 21.85
C LEU A 123 -10.50 -2.72 21.56
N GLN A 124 -11.50 -3.49 21.96
CA GLN A 124 -11.50 -4.97 21.91
C GLN A 124 -12.71 -5.53 21.18
N ASP A 125 -13.73 -4.71 20.94
CA ASP A 125 -14.98 -5.12 20.30
C ASP A 125 -15.15 -4.25 19.06
N PHE A 126 -15.03 -4.91 17.90
CA PHE A 126 -15.18 -4.32 16.58
C PHE A 126 -16.46 -4.81 15.88
N SER A 127 -17.39 -5.43 16.61
CA SER A 127 -18.66 -5.94 16.04
C SER A 127 -19.49 -4.85 15.35
N PHE A 128 -19.33 -3.58 15.77
CA PHE A 128 -19.95 -2.41 15.14
C PHE A 128 -19.55 -2.22 13.67
N LEU A 129 -18.44 -2.81 13.19
CA LEU A 129 -18.02 -2.76 11.79
C LEU A 129 -18.93 -3.57 10.86
N MET A 130 -19.67 -4.52 11.41
CA MET A 130 -20.57 -5.43 10.69
C MET A 130 -22.05 -5.16 11.01
N GLU A 131 -22.36 -4.16 11.83
CA GLU A 131 -23.74 -3.88 12.23
C GLU A 131 -24.58 -3.32 11.08
N GLY A 132 -25.61 -4.08 10.68
CA GLY A 132 -26.71 -3.57 9.84
C GLY A 132 -26.48 -3.59 8.33
N GLU A 133 -25.39 -4.19 7.84
CA GLU A 133 -25.01 -4.14 6.43
C GLU A 133 -24.80 -5.57 5.89
N GLU A 134 -25.45 -5.88 4.75
CA GLU A 134 -25.43 -7.23 4.16
C GLU A 134 -24.26 -7.43 3.17
N GLU A 135 -23.73 -6.36 2.57
CA GLU A 135 -22.65 -6.43 1.58
C GLU A 135 -21.65 -5.26 1.75
N LEU A 136 -20.37 -5.59 1.89
CA LEU A 136 -19.25 -4.65 1.91
C LEU A 136 -18.41 -4.83 0.63
N TYR A 137 -17.94 -3.72 0.07
CA TYR A 137 -17.11 -3.65 -1.15
C TYR A 137 -15.61 -3.70 -0.86
N LEU A 138 -15.21 -4.40 0.20
CA LEU A 138 -13.79 -4.57 0.52
C LEU A 138 -13.10 -5.44 -0.54
N PRO A 139 -11.78 -5.27 -0.76
CA PRO A 139 -11.06 -6.08 -1.73
C PRO A 139 -10.84 -7.52 -1.23
N PHE A 140 -11.46 -7.92 -0.12
CA PHE A 140 -11.42 -9.25 0.47
C PHE A 140 -12.66 -9.43 1.35
N LEU A 141 -12.92 -10.65 1.81
CA LEU A 141 -14.04 -10.90 2.72
C LEU A 141 -13.85 -10.17 4.07
N PRO A 142 -14.91 -9.59 4.67
CA PRO A 142 -14.77 -8.76 5.88
C PRO A 142 -14.10 -9.43 7.08
N ASP A 143 -14.28 -10.75 7.23
CA ASP A 143 -13.69 -11.53 8.33
C ASP A 143 -12.28 -12.07 8.01
N SER A 144 -11.71 -11.70 6.84
CA SER A 144 -10.38 -12.14 6.45
C SER A 144 -9.29 -11.39 7.20
N GLU A 145 -8.27 -12.14 7.64
CA GLU A 145 -7.05 -11.62 8.25
C GLU A 145 -5.84 -12.35 7.68
N TYR A 146 -4.86 -11.60 7.18
CA TYR A 146 -3.64 -12.15 6.61
C TYR A 146 -2.41 -11.53 7.26
N LYS A 147 -1.56 -12.37 7.83
CA LYS A 147 -0.24 -11.99 8.33
C LYS A 147 0.65 -11.51 7.20
N MET A 148 1.37 -10.40 7.42
CA MET A 148 2.42 -9.95 6.51
C MET A 148 3.77 -10.58 6.87
N VAL A 149 4.50 -11.03 5.85
CA VAL A 149 5.89 -11.48 5.95
C VAL A 149 6.76 -10.63 5.03
N PHE A 150 7.85 -10.08 5.58
CA PHE A 150 8.68 -9.08 4.93
C PHE A 150 9.98 -9.65 4.37
N GLU A 151 10.25 -9.38 3.10
CA GLU A 151 11.54 -9.67 2.45
C GLU A 151 12.13 -8.39 1.86
N LYS A 152 13.35 -8.03 2.31
CA LYS A 152 14.07 -6.89 1.73
C LYS A 152 14.60 -7.27 0.34
N SER A 153 14.38 -6.39 -0.63
CA SER A 153 14.89 -6.51 -2.00
C SER A 153 15.26 -5.14 -2.56
N GLU A 154 15.62 -5.09 -3.83
CA GLU A 154 15.83 -3.87 -4.60
C GLU A 154 15.23 -4.09 -5.99
N THR A 155 14.58 -3.08 -6.55
CA THR A 155 14.00 -3.12 -7.90
C THR A 155 14.36 -1.87 -8.68
N PRO A 156 14.58 -1.96 -10.00
CA PRO A 156 14.70 -0.77 -10.83
C PRO A 156 13.33 -0.08 -10.97
N VAL A 157 13.32 1.06 -11.68
CA VAL A 157 12.08 1.76 -12.02
C VAL A 157 11.09 0.80 -12.71
N SER A 158 9.82 0.85 -12.29
CA SER A 158 8.77 0.05 -12.91
C SER A 158 8.38 0.62 -14.27
N ILE A 159 8.02 -0.25 -15.21
CA ILE A 159 7.46 0.13 -16.52
C ILE A 159 6.12 0.91 -16.41
N SER A 160 5.39 0.75 -15.31
CA SER A 160 4.14 1.49 -15.03
C SER A 160 4.37 2.77 -14.23
N ASP A 161 5.60 3.03 -13.76
CA ASP A 161 5.91 4.28 -13.09
C ASP A 161 6.24 5.36 -14.12
N PHE A 162 5.61 6.54 -14.03
CA PHE A 162 5.82 7.64 -14.98
C PHE A 162 7.29 8.10 -15.12
N ARG A 163 8.15 7.76 -14.15
CA ARG A 163 9.58 8.06 -14.18
C ARG A 163 10.34 7.23 -15.22
N ILE A 164 9.80 6.10 -15.71
CA ILE A 164 10.45 5.29 -16.74
C ILE A 164 10.72 6.10 -18.01
N GLU A 165 9.79 6.98 -18.39
CA GLU A 165 9.88 7.89 -19.55
C GLU A 165 10.99 8.95 -19.42
N GLN A 166 11.56 9.12 -18.22
CA GLN A 166 12.67 10.03 -17.96
C GLN A 166 14.03 9.35 -18.11
N GLU A 167 14.05 8.03 -18.25
CA GLU A 167 15.26 7.25 -18.42
C GLU A 167 15.52 6.96 -19.90
N ASP A 168 16.80 6.84 -20.26
CA ASP A 168 17.24 6.59 -21.64
C ASP A 168 17.11 5.08 -21.96
N ILE A 169 15.85 4.62 -22.05
CA ILE A 169 15.48 3.25 -22.42
C ILE A 169 14.46 3.31 -23.56
N GLU A 170 14.83 2.82 -24.74
CA GLU A 170 13.91 2.68 -25.87
C GLU A 170 13.24 1.30 -25.79
N PHE A 171 11.96 1.28 -25.45
CA PHE A 171 11.15 0.05 -25.40
C PHE A 171 10.55 -0.29 -26.77
N ASP A 172 10.95 -1.43 -27.31
CA ASP A 172 10.12 -2.19 -28.24
C ASP A 172 9.34 -3.28 -27.48
N GLU A 173 8.42 -3.96 -28.16
CA GLU A 173 7.57 -5.01 -27.58
C GLU A 173 8.39 -6.10 -26.87
N ALA A 174 9.48 -6.56 -27.48
CA ALA A 174 10.31 -7.63 -26.94
C ALA A 174 11.12 -7.19 -25.72
N LEU A 175 11.63 -5.95 -25.71
CA LEU A 175 12.33 -5.39 -24.56
C LEU A 175 11.37 -5.15 -23.40
N TRP A 176 10.15 -4.69 -23.70
CA TRP A 176 9.11 -4.46 -22.70
C TRP A 176 8.77 -5.76 -21.96
N GLU A 177 8.48 -6.84 -22.70
CA GLU A 177 8.21 -8.17 -22.11
C GLU A 177 9.41 -8.66 -21.28
N ALA A 178 10.63 -8.56 -21.83
CA ALA A 178 11.83 -8.98 -21.13
C ALA A 178 12.10 -8.18 -19.85
N TYR A 179 11.74 -6.89 -19.84
CA TYR A 179 11.88 -6.03 -18.66
C TYR A 179 10.86 -6.41 -17.59
N GLU A 180 9.60 -6.59 -17.97
CA GLU A 180 8.54 -6.97 -17.04
C GLU A 180 8.79 -8.35 -16.41
N GLU A 181 9.24 -9.32 -17.22
CA GLU A 181 9.60 -10.66 -16.72
C GLU A 181 10.77 -10.61 -15.73
N ALA A 182 11.78 -9.77 -16.01
CA ALA A 182 12.95 -9.63 -15.16
C ALA A 182 12.68 -8.86 -13.87
N TYR A 183 11.81 -7.85 -13.95
CA TYR A 183 11.53 -6.88 -12.89
C TYR A 183 10.02 -6.68 -12.71
N PRO A 184 9.29 -7.72 -12.30
CA PRO A 184 7.85 -7.62 -12.12
C PRO A 184 7.52 -6.56 -11.07
N SER A 185 6.64 -5.64 -11.43
CA SER A 185 6.20 -4.55 -10.57
C SER A 185 4.95 -4.91 -9.74
N GLN A 186 4.30 -6.03 -10.06
CA GLN A 186 3.17 -6.57 -9.30
C GLN A 186 3.55 -7.05 -7.90
N GLY A 187 2.53 -7.42 -7.13
CA GLY A 187 2.61 -7.95 -5.78
C GLY A 187 2.52 -6.89 -4.69
N HIS A 188 2.45 -7.34 -3.43
CA HIS A 188 2.34 -6.45 -2.29
C HIS A 188 3.73 -5.96 -1.84
N LYS A 189 3.85 -4.68 -1.49
CA LYS A 189 5.15 -4.09 -1.11
C LYS A 189 5.06 -2.77 -0.35
N ILE A 190 6.20 -2.41 0.24
CA ILE A 190 6.46 -1.12 0.91
C ILE A 190 7.70 -0.51 0.24
N GLY A 191 7.61 0.75 -0.18
CA GLY A 191 8.68 1.42 -0.93
C GLY A 191 8.89 0.87 -2.34
N GLY A 192 9.99 1.27 -2.98
CA GLY A 192 10.26 0.97 -4.39
C GLY A 192 9.31 1.68 -5.35
N TYR A 193 9.16 1.11 -6.55
CA TYR A 193 8.32 1.64 -7.62
C TYR A 193 6.96 0.91 -7.66
N PRO A 194 5.84 1.62 -7.85
CA PRO A 194 4.50 1.04 -7.91
C PRO A 194 4.24 0.29 -9.20
N PHE A 195 3.15 -0.47 -9.15
CA PHE A 195 2.43 -1.00 -10.29
C PHE A 195 1.05 -0.33 -10.40
N PHE A 196 0.56 -0.25 -11.63
CA PHE A 196 -0.75 0.24 -12.03
C PHE A 196 -1.22 -0.60 -13.21
N THR A 197 -2.52 -0.91 -13.29
CA THR A 197 -3.11 -1.54 -14.48
C THR A 197 -3.45 -0.51 -15.56
N GLN A 198 -3.66 0.74 -15.16
CA GLN A 198 -3.99 1.85 -16.05
C GLN A 198 -2.81 2.84 -16.11
N GLY A 199 -3.00 4.07 -15.66
CA GLY A 199 -2.01 5.14 -15.72
C GLY A 199 -1.63 5.65 -14.34
N ASP A 200 -0.38 6.07 -14.19
CA ASP A 200 0.14 6.60 -12.93
C ASP A 200 -0.52 7.96 -12.59
N PRO A 201 -1.32 8.07 -11.52
CA PRO A 201 -2.04 9.31 -11.18
C PRO A 201 -1.08 10.46 -10.82
N ARG A 202 0.19 10.15 -10.54
CA ARG A 202 1.23 11.12 -10.17
C ARG A 202 1.82 11.83 -11.38
N GLU A 203 1.61 11.33 -12.61
CA GLU A 203 2.13 11.94 -13.84
C GLU A 203 1.67 13.40 -14.00
N SER A 204 0.42 13.68 -13.62
CA SER A 204 -0.15 15.03 -13.64
C SER A 204 0.57 16.03 -12.73
N LYS A 205 1.38 15.54 -11.78
CA LYS A 205 2.07 16.32 -10.73
C LYS A 205 1.15 17.18 -9.87
N LYS A 206 -0.17 16.93 -9.91
CA LYS A 206 -1.19 17.63 -9.11
C LYS A 206 -0.87 17.59 -7.61
N TYR A 207 -0.27 16.50 -7.15
CA TYR A 207 0.04 16.24 -5.74
C TYR A 207 1.54 16.38 -5.40
N GLY A 208 2.30 17.04 -6.29
CA GLY A 208 3.75 17.25 -6.14
C GLY A 208 4.61 16.32 -6.98
N ASP A 209 5.89 16.65 -7.10
CA ASP A 209 6.77 16.08 -8.13
C ASP A 209 7.43 14.74 -7.75
N LYS A 210 7.34 14.31 -6.47
CA LYS A 210 8.09 13.15 -5.93
C LYS A 210 7.40 12.50 -4.73
N LEU A 211 6.36 11.72 -4.99
CA LEU A 211 5.74 10.89 -3.95
C LEU A 211 6.37 9.49 -3.92
N ILE A 212 6.64 9.01 -2.71
CA ILE A 212 7.19 7.68 -2.40
C ILE A 212 6.03 6.71 -2.18
N LEU A 213 6.14 5.48 -2.70
CA LEU A 213 5.19 4.41 -2.41
C LEU A 213 5.28 4.01 -0.93
N LEU A 214 4.24 4.29 -0.16
CA LEU A 214 4.11 3.84 1.22
C LEU A 214 3.74 2.36 1.28
N PHE A 215 2.71 1.97 0.53
CA PHE A 215 2.19 0.62 0.56
C PHE A 215 1.46 0.33 -0.75
N GLN A 216 1.63 -0.88 -1.26
CA GLN A 216 0.88 -1.44 -2.39
C GLN A 216 0.27 -2.76 -1.94
N LEU A 217 -1.04 -2.90 -2.16
CA LEU A 217 -1.77 -4.15 -2.04
C LEU A 217 -2.33 -4.52 -3.40
N ASP A 218 -1.67 -5.44 -4.07
CA ASP A 218 -2.15 -6.02 -5.32
C ASP A 218 -3.33 -6.98 -5.11
N SER A 219 -4.05 -7.30 -6.18
CA SER A 219 -4.94 -8.47 -6.20
C SER A 219 -4.09 -9.74 -6.01
N ASP A 220 -4.59 -10.69 -5.23
CA ASP A 220 -3.93 -11.95 -4.92
C ASP A 220 -4.97 -13.05 -4.84
N GLU A 221 -5.10 -13.83 -5.91
CA GLU A 221 -6.05 -14.93 -6.00
C GLU A 221 -5.83 -16.00 -4.93
N GLN A 222 -4.59 -16.24 -4.49
CA GLN A 222 -4.30 -17.25 -3.47
C GLN A 222 -4.83 -16.85 -2.10
N ASN A 223 -4.84 -15.54 -1.85
CA ASN A 223 -5.37 -14.95 -0.63
C ASN A 223 -6.78 -14.37 -0.81
N GLU A 224 -7.44 -14.58 -1.95
CA GLU A 224 -8.80 -14.09 -2.21
C GLU A 224 -8.91 -12.56 -2.07
N ILE A 225 -7.85 -11.85 -2.46
CA ILE A 225 -7.81 -10.38 -2.53
C ILE A 225 -8.08 -9.97 -3.98
N MET A 226 -9.06 -9.09 -4.20
CA MET A 226 -9.51 -8.66 -5.52
C MET A 226 -9.86 -7.17 -5.53
N TRP A 227 -9.16 -6.41 -6.38
CA TRP A 227 -9.47 -5.01 -6.66
C TRP A 227 -10.14 -4.90 -8.02
N GLY A 228 -11.47 -4.81 -8.07
CA GLY A 228 -12.20 -4.77 -9.35
C GLY A 228 -11.88 -5.98 -10.23
N ASP A 229 -11.44 -5.73 -11.47
CA ASP A 229 -10.94 -6.76 -12.39
C ASP A 229 -9.41 -6.89 -12.29
N MET A 230 -8.93 -7.62 -11.27
CA MET A 230 -7.50 -7.92 -11.04
C MET A 230 -6.59 -6.68 -10.96
N GLY A 231 -7.05 -5.68 -10.21
CA GLY A 231 -6.38 -4.41 -10.00
C GLY A 231 -5.41 -4.35 -8.83
N VAL A 232 -5.01 -3.12 -8.47
CA VAL A 232 -4.05 -2.83 -7.40
C VAL A 232 -4.41 -1.57 -6.64
N GLY A 233 -4.24 -1.59 -5.31
CA GLY A 233 -4.33 -0.40 -4.45
C GLY A 233 -2.95 0.12 -4.04
N ASN A 234 -2.74 1.44 -4.09
CA ASN A 234 -1.49 2.10 -3.72
C ASN A 234 -1.71 3.32 -2.81
N PHE A 235 -0.78 3.51 -1.88
CA PHE A 235 -0.70 4.70 -1.03
C PHE A 235 0.65 5.38 -1.22
N PHE A 236 0.66 6.70 -1.39
CA PHE A 236 1.88 7.48 -1.60
C PHE A 236 1.99 8.66 -0.66
N ILE A 237 3.22 9.08 -0.35
CA ILE A 237 3.49 10.21 0.53
C ILE A 237 4.68 11.03 0.05
N SER A 238 4.73 12.31 0.42
CA SER A 238 5.93 13.11 0.21
C SER A 238 7.06 12.64 1.15
N LYS A 239 8.31 12.76 0.70
CA LYS A 239 9.48 12.45 1.55
C LYS A 239 9.49 13.29 2.84
N GLU A 240 9.13 14.56 2.74
CA GLU A 240 9.09 15.49 3.87
C GLU A 240 8.05 15.05 4.91
N ASP A 241 6.84 14.73 4.46
CA ASP A 241 5.78 14.24 5.36
C ASP A 241 6.15 12.91 6.00
N LEU A 242 6.76 11.98 5.26
CA LEU A 242 7.22 10.70 5.79
C LEU A 242 8.27 10.88 6.90
N GLN A 243 9.29 11.70 6.66
CA GLN A 243 10.33 12.00 7.64
C GLN A 243 9.76 12.70 8.89
N ASN A 244 8.76 13.57 8.70
CA ASN A 244 8.05 14.25 9.78
C ASN A 244 6.92 13.41 10.41
N ARG A 245 6.69 12.19 9.91
CA ARG A 245 5.61 11.28 10.36
C ARG A 245 4.22 11.90 10.23
N ASN A 246 4.04 12.78 9.26
CA ASN A 246 2.80 13.47 8.96
C ASN A 246 2.01 12.73 7.87
N PHE A 247 1.18 11.77 8.26
CA PHE A 247 0.40 10.97 7.30
C PHE A 247 -0.92 11.63 6.85
N SER A 248 -1.09 12.94 7.07
CA SER A 248 -2.32 13.66 6.68
C SER A 248 -2.42 13.94 5.18
N HIS A 249 -1.31 13.94 4.44
CA HIS A 249 -1.25 14.22 3.00
C HIS A 249 -0.94 12.98 2.15
N VAL A 250 -1.39 11.79 2.59
CA VAL A 250 -1.23 10.56 1.81
C VAL A 250 -2.16 10.57 0.60
N LEU A 251 -1.63 10.25 -0.57
CA LEU A 251 -2.40 9.99 -1.79
C LEU A 251 -2.84 8.53 -1.79
N TYR A 252 -4.13 8.28 -2.02
CA TYR A 252 -4.67 6.94 -2.22
C TYR A 252 -5.17 6.77 -3.67
N ASN A 253 -4.74 5.69 -4.32
CA ASN A 253 -5.20 5.29 -5.64
C ASN A 253 -5.54 3.80 -5.64
N TRP A 254 -6.49 3.40 -6.47
CA TRP A 254 -6.54 2.03 -6.98
C TRP A 254 -7.05 2.07 -8.42
N ASP A 255 -6.65 1.08 -9.21
CA ASP A 255 -7.14 0.85 -10.57
C ASP A 255 -7.28 -0.66 -10.82
N CYS A 256 -7.97 -1.02 -11.90
CA CYS A 256 -8.10 -2.40 -12.39
C CYS A 256 -8.11 -2.41 -13.93
N TYR A 257 -8.10 -3.60 -14.54
CA TYR A 257 -8.09 -3.74 -16.01
C TYR A 257 -9.41 -3.29 -16.67
#